data_AF-A0A1F9JXX5-F1
#
_entry.id   AF-A0A1F9JXX5-F1
#
_cell.length_a   1.000
_cell.length_b   1.000
_cell.length_c   1.000
_cell.angle_alpha   90.00
_cell.angle_beta   90.00
_cell.angle_gamma   90.00
#
_symmetry.space_group_name_H-M   'P 1'
#
loop_
_entity.id
_entity.type
_entity.pdbx_description
1 polymer ?
#
loop_
_entity_poly.entity_id
_entity_poly.type
_entity_poly.pdbx_seq_one_letter_code
_entity_poly.pdbx_strand_id
1 'polypeptide(L)'
;MALSTAFTIRQIWCILNFVKSHPKEAVEQGFEQDRQDYWAMRGELLGKYPGKWVAVHSGCVVAVSDDPLSIMEQALAEDGYAYTNKVGEEDKIAVRQRRVSFPYDNTYSPMPIPRITAALRNFPH
;
A
#
# COMPACT_ATOMS: atom_id res chain seq x y z
N MET A 1 27.80 -4.30 20.10
CA MET A 1 26.33 -4.25 20.03
C MET A 1 25.88 -2.87 20.48
N ALA A 2 25.55 -2.00 19.53
CA ALA A 2 24.94 -0.71 19.81
C ALA A 2 23.69 -0.65 18.94
N LEU A 3 22.52 -0.74 19.57
CA LEU A 3 21.22 -0.60 18.93
C LEU A 3 21.12 0.83 18.40
N SER A 4 20.95 0.94 17.08
CA SER A 4 20.80 2.21 16.36
C SER A 4 19.50 2.89 16.78
N THR A 5 19.59 3.81 17.74
CA THR A 5 18.54 4.74 18.14
C THR A 5 18.41 5.85 17.10
N ALA A 6 17.94 5.50 15.91
CA ALA A 6 17.61 6.45 14.85
C ALA A 6 16.23 6.16 14.26
N PHE A 7 15.25 5.87 15.13
CA PHE A 7 13.84 5.93 14.78
C PHE A 7 13.40 7.39 14.95
N THR A 8 13.67 8.21 13.94
CA THR A 8 13.48 9.66 13.99
C THR A 8 11.99 9.99 14.04
N ILE A 9 11.61 10.85 14.99
CA ILE A 9 10.26 11.41 15.24
C ILE A 9 9.56 11.92 13.96
N ARG A 10 10.31 12.21 12.89
CA ARG A 10 9.82 12.55 11.56
C ARG A 10 8.99 11.44 10.89
N GLN A 11 9.37 10.16 11.03
CA GLN A 11 8.64 9.04 10.41
C GLN A 11 7.27 8.79 11.09
N ILE A 12 7.19 8.95 12.41
CA ILE A 12 5.93 8.81 13.15
C ILE A 12 4.95 9.95 12.80
N TRP A 13 5.46 11.17 12.55
CA TRP A 13 4.64 12.31 12.15
C TRP A 13 4.06 12.17 10.74
N CYS A 14 4.81 11.60 9.77
CA CYS A 14 4.30 11.29 8.43
C CYS A 14 3.17 10.23 8.45
N ILE A 15 3.30 9.20 9.30
CA ILE A 15 2.30 8.12 9.42
C ILE A 15 0.96 8.64 9.98
N LEU A 16 1.00 9.62 10.88
CA LEU A 16 -0.17 10.12 11.62
C LEU A 16 -0.90 11.31 10.95
N ASN A 17 -0.23 12.18 10.19
CA ASN A 17 -0.85 13.44 9.74
C ASN A 17 -0.92 13.67 8.22
N PHE A 18 -0.36 12.80 7.37
CA PHE A 18 -0.26 13.13 5.94
C PHE A 18 -0.46 11.94 5.02
N VAL A 19 -1.45 11.09 5.31
CA VAL A 19 -1.97 10.16 4.28
C VAL A 19 -3.40 10.55 4.00
N LYS A 20 -3.61 11.20 2.85
CA LYS A 20 -4.94 11.62 2.41
C LYS A 20 -5.79 10.39 2.15
N SER A 21 -6.95 10.31 2.80
CA SER A 21 -7.98 9.35 2.43
C SER A 21 -8.65 9.83 1.14
N HIS A 22 -8.55 9.04 0.09
CA HIS A 22 -9.21 9.32 -1.18
C HIS A 22 -10.55 8.56 -1.28
N PRO A 23 -11.55 9.08 -2.02
CA PRO A 23 -12.75 8.31 -2.34
C PRO A 23 -12.37 7.01 -3.05
N LYS A 24 -13.15 5.95 -2.81
CA LYS A 24 -12.83 4.59 -3.26
C LYS A 24 -12.58 4.53 -4.77
N GLU A 25 -13.39 5.24 -5.56
CA GLU A 25 -13.28 5.25 -7.02
C GLU A 25 -11.95 5.84 -7.50
N ALA A 26 -11.47 6.91 -6.85
CA ALA A 26 -10.18 7.52 -7.17
C ALA A 26 -9.01 6.58 -6.82
N VAL A 27 -9.10 5.86 -5.70
CA VAL A 27 -8.11 4.84 -5.31
C VAL A 27 -8.09 3.70 -6.32
N GLU A 28 -9.25 3.23 -6.78
CA GLU A 28 -9.33 2.13 -7.75
C GLU A 28 -8.77 2.52 -9.12
N GLN A 29 -9.07 3.74 -9.59
CA GLN A 29 -8.51 4.27 -10.84
C GLN A 29 -7.00 4.47 -10.75
N GLY A 30 -6.52 5.11 -9.68
CA GLY A 30 -5.10 5.33 -9.45
C GLY A 30 -4.32 4.02 -9.32
N PHE A 31 -4.87 3.04 -8.61
CA PHE A 31 -4.26 1.73 -8.49
C PHE A 31 -4.14 1.01 -9.84
N GLU A 32 -5.15 1.11 -10.70
CA GLU A 32 -5.07 0.51 -12.04
C GLU A 32 -4.05 1.23 -12.92
N GLN A 33 -3.88 2.54 -12.76
CA GLN A 33 -2.79 3.28 -13.42
C GLN A 33 -1.41 2.81 -12.92
N ASP A 34 -1.20 2.72 -11.60
CA ASP A 34 0.05 2.24 -11.00
C ASP A 34 0.38 0.81 -11.47
N ARG A 35 -0.65 -0.02 -11.65
CA ARG A 35 -0.51 -1.36 -12.23
C ARG A 35 -0.01 -1.28 -13.68
N GLN A 36 -0.61 -0.44 -14.52
CA GLN A 36 -0.18 -0.28 -15.90
C GLN A 36 1.26 0.21 -15.98
N ASP A 37 1.62 1.17 -15.12
CA ASP A 37 2.97 1.71 -15.04
C ASP A 37 3.98 0.62 -14.66
N TYR A 38 3.68 -0.22 -13.66
CA TYR A 38 4.50 -1.38 -13.32
C TYR A 38 4.74 -2.28 -14.54
N TRP A 39 3.69 -2.61 -15.29
CA TRP A 39 3.80 -3.48 -16.46
C TRP A 39 4.60 -2.83 -17.59
N ALA A 40 4.47 -1.51 -17.78
CA ALA A 40 5.24 -0.76 -18.76
C ALA A 40 6.75 -0.78 -18.44
N MET A 41 7.13 -0.67 -17.15
CA MET A 41 8.53 -0.69 -16.71
C MET A 41 9.05 -2.09 -16.33
N ARG A 42 8.24 -3.15 -16.47
CA ARG A 42 8.58 -4.50 -15.97
C ARG A 42 9.92 -5.02 -16.49
N GLY A 43 10.24 -4.76 -17.75
CA GLY A 43 11.52 -5.18 -18.35
C GLY A 43 12.73 -4.61 -17.59
N GLU A 44 12.66 -3.36 -17.19
CA GLU A 44 13.71 -2.70 -16.40
C GLU A 44 13.76 -3.24 -14.97
N LEU A 45 12.59 -3.46 -14.36
CA LEU A 45 12.49 -4.01 -13.01
C LEU A 45 13.09 -5.42 -12.93
N LEU A 46 12.87 -6.27 -13.94
CA LEU A 46 13.47 -7.60 -13.99
C LEU A 46 15.00 -7.56 -14.00
N GLY A 47 15.59 -6.58 -14.68
CA GLY A 47 17.04 -6.40 -14.69
C GLY A 47 17.58 -5.86 -13.38
N LYS A 48 16.83 -4.98 -12.70
CA LYS A 48 17.31 -4.21 -11.56
C LYS A 48 16.97 -4.82 -10.20
N TYR A 49 15.80 -5.42 -10.06
CA TYR A 49 15.22 -5.91 -8.81
C TYR A 49 14.63 -7.32 -8.91
N PRO A 50 15.30 -8.30 -9.54
CA PRO A 50 14.75 -9.64 -9.68
C PRO A 50 14.48 -10.27 -8.30
N GLY A 51 13.28 -10.83 -8.12
CA GLY A 51 12.87 -11.49 -6.89
C GLY A 51 12.62 -10.55 -5.70
N LYS A 52 12.71 -9.23 -5.88
CA LYS A 52 12.36 -8.24 -4.85
C LYS A 52 10.90 -7.83 -4.97
N TRP A 53 10.34 -7.39 -3.87
CA TRP A 53 9.09 -6.64 -3.84
C TRP A 53 9.34 -5.22 -4.29
N VAL A 54 8.50 -4.73 -5.19
CA VAL A 54 8.54 -3.35 -5.70
C VAL A 54 7.15 -2.75 -5.59
N ALA A 55 7.08 -1.54 -5.03
CA ALA A 55 5.89 -0.73 -5.03
C ALA A 55 6.01 0.39 -6.07
N VAL A 56 5.00 0.52 -6.92
CA VAL A 56 4.89 1.57 -7.94
C VAL A 56 3.75 2.48 -7.56
N HIS A 57 4.01 3.78 -7.64
CA HIS A 57 3.01 4.82 -7.50
C HIS A 57 3.34 6.00 -8.41
N SER A 58 2.34 6.55 -9.10
CA SER A 58 2.49 7.71 -9.99
C SER A 58 3.64 7.55 -11.00
N GLY A 59 3.74 6.38 -11.63
CA GLY A 59 4.78 6.07 -12.62
C GLY A 59 6.19 5.87 -12.07
N CYS A 60 6.37 5.84 -10.75
CA CYS A 60 7.69 5.75 -10.11
C CYS A 60 7.76 4.55 -9.14
N VAL A 61 8.96 3.98 -8.99
CA VAL A 61 9.24 3.03 -7.91
C VAL A 61 9.40 3.82 -6.61
N VAL A 62 8.44 3.65 -5.69
CA VAL A 62 8.42 4.36 -4.39
C VAL A 62 9.02 3.55 -3.25
N ALA A 63 9.07 2.22 -3.38
CA ALA A 63 9.72 1.36 -2.39
C ALA A 63 10.22 0.04 -3.03
N VAL A 64 11.26 -0.54 -2.42
CA VAL A 64 11.81 -1.85 -2.79
C VAL A 64 12.19 -2.62 -1.51
N SER A 65 11.85 -3.91 -1.44
CA SER A 65 12.09 -4.73 -0.26
C SER A 65 12.30 -6.19 -0.62
N ASP A 66 12.95 -6.94 0.27
CA ASP A 66 13.00 -8.40 0.24
C ASP A 66 11.76 -9.07 0.84
N ASP A 67 11.07 -8.35 1.71
CA ASP A 67 10.00 -8.87 2.56
C ASP A 67 8.65 -8.20 2.24
N PRO A 68 7.57 -8.99 2.10
CA PRO A 68 6.23 -8.47 1.78
C PRO A 68 5.66 -7.55 2.85
N LEU A 69 5.98 -7.70 4.13
CA LEU A 69 5.44 -6.81 5.17
C LEU A 69 6.13 -5.44 5.12
N SER A 70 7.46 -5.46 5.01
CA SER A 70 8.30 -4.27 4.96
C SER A 70 7.95 -3.37 3.76
N ILE A 71 7.62 -3.95 2.60
CA ILE A 71 7.17 -3.16 1.45
C ILE A 71 5.80 -2.50 1.70
N MET A 72 4.88 -3.15 2.43
CA MET A 72 3.57 -2.55 2.73
C MET A 72 3.71 -1.32 3.60
N GLU A 73 4.56 -1.40 4.61
CA GLU A 73 4.83 -0.27 5.51
C GLU A 73 5.45 0.91 4.76
N GLN A 74 6.40 0.65 3.87
CA GLN A 74 7.08 1.67 3.08
C GLN A 74 6.17 2.30 2.02
N ALA A 75 5.39 1.49 1.31
CA ALA A 75 4.55 1.96 0.21
C ALA A 75 3.33 2.78 0.68
N LEU A 76 2.83 2.53 1.91
CA LEU A 76 1.73 3.27 2.50
C LEU A 76 2.05 4.74 2.84
N ALA A 77 3.33 5.13 2.80
CA ALA A 77 3.80 6.42 3.27
C ALA A 77 3.51 7.60 2.33
N GLU A 78 3.28 7.38 1.03
CA GLU A 78 3.28 8.49 0.06
C GLU A 78 1.91 9.03 -0.38
N ASP A 79 0.86 8.24 -0.67
CA ASP A 79 -0.46 8.82 -1.00
C ASP A 79 -1.66 7.89 -0.72
N GLY A 80 -1.43 6.89 0.13
CA GLY A 80 -2.48 6.02 0.66
C GLY A 80 -2.88 4.84 -0.24
N TYR A 81 -2.25 4.66 -1.41
CA TYR A 81 -2.28 3.42 -2.17
C TYR A 81 -1.02 3.27 -3.04
N ALA A 82 -0.71 2.02 -3.42
CA ALA A 82 0.35 1.71 -4.37
C ALA A 82 0.11 0.31 -4.98
N TYR A 83 0.58 0.10 -6.20
CA TYR A 83 0.64 -1.24 -6.79
C TYR A 83 1.92 -1.95 -6.36
N THR A 84 1.79 -3.09 -5.67
CA THR A 84 2.94 -3.85 -5.17
C THR A 84 2.95 -5.28 -5.72
N ASN A 85 4.09 -5.70 -6.26
CA ASN A 85 4.28 -7.06 -6.76
C ASN A 85 5.74 -7.51 -6.55
N LYS A 86 5.95 -8.83 -6.59
CA LYS A 86 7.27 -9.45 -6.56
C LYS A 86 7.77 -9.67 -7.98
N VAL A 87 8.84 -8.98 -8.33
CA VAL A 87 9.37 -8.94 -9.70
C VAL A 87 9.84 -10.32 -10.13
N GLY A 88 9.30 -10.81 -11.25
CA GLY A 88 9.58 -12.16 -11.78
C GLY A 88 8.75 -13.28 -11.15
N GLU A 89 7.87 -12.97 -10.19
CA GLU A 89 6.92 -13.93 -9.60
C GLU A 89 5.48 -13.42 -9.67
N GLU A 90 5.16 -12.60 -10.67
CA GLU A 90 3.89 -11.86 -10.77
C GLU A 90 2.65 -12.77 -10.85
N ASP A 91 2.81 -13.98 -11.39
CA ASP A 91 1.75 -14.98 -11.51
C ASP A 91 1.39 -15.65 -10.16
N LYS A 92 2.26 -15.49 -9.15
CA LYS A 92 2.07 -16.14 -7.85
C LYS A 92 1.32 -15.25 -6.86
N ILE A 93 1.72 -13.98 -6.76
CA ILE A 93 1.21 -13.08 -5.72
C ILE A 93 1.20 -11.63 -6.24
N ALA A 94 0.03 -11.00 -6.23
CA ALA A 94 -0.10 -9.55 -6.37
C ALA A 94 -0.78 -8.99 -5.11
N VAL A 95 -0.22 -7.92 -4.53
CA VAL A 95 -0.75 -7.31 -3.31
C VAL A 95 -1.33 -5.94 -3.65
N ARG A 96 -2.63 -5.77 -3.39
CA ARG A 96 -3.29 -4.46 -3.47
C ARG A 96 -3.25 -3.80 -2.10
N GLN A 97 -2.61 -2.64 -2.00
CA GLN A 97 -2.51 -1.91 -0.75
C GLN A 97 -3.27 -0.59 -0.87
N ARG A 98 -4.16 -0.35 0.08
CA ARG A 98 -4.91 0.91 0.20
C ARG A 98 -5.15 1.23 1.67
N ARG A 99 -5.00 2.50 2.03
CA ARG A 99 -5.44 3.04 3.31
C ARG A 99 -6.87 3.55 3.15
N VAL A 100 -7.78 3.01 3.95
CA VAL A 100 -9.16 3.48 4.02
C VAL A 100 -9.39 4.00 5.44
N SER A 101 -9.86 5.23 5.58
CA SER A 101 -10.32 5.76 6.87
C SER A 101 -11.78 5.37 7.06
N PHE A 102 -12.11 4.74 8.19
CA PHE A 102 -13.48 4.44 8.56
C PHE A 102 -14.00 5.50 9.53
N PRO A 103 -15.28 5.89 9.46
CA PRO A 103 -15.89 6.64 10.54
C PRO A 103 -15.87 5.78 11.81
N TYR A 104 -15.44 6.37 12.92
CA TYR A 104 -15.49 5.73 14.23
C TYR A 104 -16.87 5.97 14.86
N ASP A 105 -17.41 4.92 15.48
CA ASP A 105 -18.59 5.04 16.31
C ASP A 105 -18.20 5.59 17.69
N ASN A 106 -18.30 6.90 17.84
CA ASN A 106 -18.01 7.59 19.10
C ASN A 106 -19.05 7.31 20.21
N THR A 107 -20.16 6.64 19.89
CA THR A 107 -21.17 6.25 20.89
C THR A 107 -20.87 4.91 21.55
N TYR A 108 -19.90 4.15 21.03
CA TYR A 108 -19.43 2.91 21.62
C TYR A 108 -18.48 3.20 22.79
N SER A 109 -18.77 2.60 23.96
CA SER A 109 -18.00 2.73 25.20
C SER A 109 -17.36 1.39 25.57
N PRO A 110 -16.11 1.35 26.08
CA PRO A 110 -15.31 2.47 26.60
C PRO A 110 -14.43 3.20 25.58
N MET A 111 -14.20 2.63 24.39
CA MET A 111 -13.40 3.27 23.34
C MET A 111 -14.11 3.19 21.99
N PRO A 112 -14.12 4.26 21.17
CA PRO A 112 -14.73 4.24 19.84
C PRO A 112 -14.20 3.08 18.98
N ILE A 113 -15.09 2.42 18.25
CA ILE A 113 -14.74 1.32 17.34
C ILE A 113 -14.97 1.73 15.88
N PRO A 114 -14.15 1.25 14.92
CA PRO A 114 -14.38 1.50 13.50
C PRO A 114 -15.69 0.85 13.05
N ARG A 115 -16.55 1.61 12.36
CA ARG A 115 -17.80 1.09 11.79
C ARG A 115 -17.63 0.82 10.30
N ILE A 116 -17.92 -0.41 9.89
CA ILE A 116 -17.83 -0.84 8.48
C ILE A 116 -19.20 -1.34 8.04
N THR A 117 -19.69 -0.83 6.91
CA THR A 117 -20.86 -1.38 6.23
C THR A 117 -20.38 -2.13 4.98
N ALA A 118 -20.67 -3.42 4.91
CA ALA A 118 -20.33 -4.25 3.75
C ALA A 118 -21.61 -4.70 3.03
N ALA A 119 -21.57 -4.68 1.70
CA ALA A 119 -22.59 -5.30 0.86
C ALA A 119 -22.08 -6.67 0.42
N LEU A 120 -22.75 -7.74 0.83
CA LEU A 120 -22.43 -9.09 0.37
C LEU A 120 -23.05 -9.29 -1.02
N ARG A 121 -22.24 -9.77 -1.98
CA ARG A 121 -22.73 -10.19 -3.30
C ARG A 121 -22.30 -11.63 -3.53
N ASN A 122 -23.26 -12.49 -3.87
CA ASN A 122 -22.96 -13.84 -4.35
C ASN A 122 -22.51 -13.74 -5.80
N PHE A 123 -21.31 -14.24 -6.10
CA PHE A 123 -20.88 -14.45 -7.47
C PHE A 123 -21.42 -15.81 -7.94
N PRO A 124 -22.14 -15.89 -9.07
CA PRO A 124 -22.55 -17.19 -9.61
C PRO A 124 -21.31 -18.02 -10.03
N HIS A 125 -21.38 -19.32 -9.78
CA HIS A 125 -20.37 -20.32 -10.14
C HIS A 125 -20.35 -20.60 -11.65
#